data_AF-A0A7X2MQQ4-F1
#
_entry.id   AF-A0A7X2MQQ4-F1
#
_cell.length_a   1.000
_cell.length_b   1.000
_cell.length_c   1.000
_cell.angle_alpha   90.00
_cell.angle_beta   90.00
_cell.angle_gamma   90.00
#
_symmetry.space_group_name_H-M   'P 1'
#
loop_
_entity.id
_entity.type
_entity.pdbx_description
1 polymer ?
#
loop_
_entity_poly.entity_id
_entity_poly.type
_entity_poly.pdbx_seq_one_letter_code
_entity_poly.pdbx_strand_id
1 'polypeptide(L)' 'SEPHAWKGKRCNAHLDFKIDGTLDNFIIKGGDKDYCNALKVAAKRARFPAFTDQHVFDVMGSARWNMEGQP' A
#
# COMPACT_ATOMS: atom_id res chain seq x y z
N SER A 1 16.61 -8.81 7.16
CA SER A 1 15.72 -8.61 6.00
C SER A 1 16.57 -8.75 4.75
N GLU A 2 16.25 -9.68 3.86
CA GLU A 2 16.93 -9.79 2.56
C GLU A 2 16.39 -8.70 1.62
N PRO A 3 17.22 -7.76 1.14
CA PRO A 3 16.75 -6.60 0.36
C PRO A 3 16.03 -6.98 -0.95
N HIS A 4 16.28 -8.18 -1.49
CA HIS A 4 15.80 -8.62 -2.80
C HIS A 4 14.81 -9.80 -2.74
N ALA A 5 14.27 -10.12 -1.56
CA ALA A 5 13.32 -11.24 -1.39
C ALA A 5 12.08 -11.13 -2.30
N TRP A 6 11.77 -9.91 -2.77
CA TRP A 6 10.60 -9.61 -3.59
C TRP A 6 10.94 -9.23 -5.03
N LYS A 7 12.18 -9.46 -5.48
CA LYS A 7 12.62 -9.09 -6.83
C LYS A 7 11.67 -9.67 -7.90
N GLY A 8 11.16 -8.78 -8.77
CA GLY A 8 10.23 -9.15 -9.84
C GLY A 8 8.81 -9.48 -9.38
N LYS A 9 8.52 -9.41 -8.07
CA LYS A 9 7.17 -9.61 -7.53
C LYS A 9 6.38 -8.32 -7.62
N ARG A 10 5.07 -8.46 -7.84
CA ARG A 10 4.15 -7.33 -7.95
C ARG A 10 2.89 -7.58 -7.14
N CYS A 11 2.32 -6.51 -6.61
CA CYS A 11 1.03 -6.53 -5.94
C CYS A 11 0.19 -5.34 -6.37
N ASN A 12 -0.95 -5.61 -7.01
CA ASN A 12 -1.97 -4.63 -7.25
C ASN A 12 -2.89 -4.57 -6.03
N ALA A 13 -2.92 -3.43 -5.37
CA ALA A 13 -3.70 -3.20 -4.17
C ALA A 13 -4.58 -1.96 -4.31
N HIS A 14 -5.63 -1.89 -3.51
CA HIS A 14 -6.44 -0.70 -3.31
C HIS A 14 -6.33 -0.34 -1.84
N LEU A 15 -5.84 0.88 -1.56
CA LEU A 15 -5.64 1.40 -0.23
C LEU A 15 -6.69 2.47 0.03
N ASP A 16 -7.38 2.35 1.17
CA ASP A 16 -8.30 3.36 1.66
C ASP A 16 -7.71 4.02 2.91
N PHE A 17 -7.61 5.34 2.87
CA PHE A 17 -7.11 6.18 3.94
C PHE A 17 -8.22 7.07 4.51
N LYS A 18 -8.05 7.45 5.76
CA LYS A 18 -8.67 8.63 6.35
C LYS A 18 -7.80 9.86 6.11
N ILE A 19 -8.40 11.04 6.21
CA ILE A 19 -7.69 12.31 6.02
C ILE A 19 -6.56 12.52 7.04
N ASP A 20 -6.66 11.90 8.21
CA ASP A 20 -5.61 11.90 9.25
C ASP A 20 -4.41 10.99 8.94
N GLY A 21 -4.43 10.30 7.78
CA GLY A 21 -3.38 9.38 7.36
C GLY A 21 -3.58 7.94 7.82
N THR A 22 -4.62 7.64 8.61
CA THR A 22 -4.91 6.26 9.01
C THR A 22 -5.28 5.42 7.80
N LEU A 23 -4.58 4.30 7.59
CA LEU A 23 -4.95 3.30 6.59
C LEU A 23 -6.08 2.42 7.14
N ASP A 24 -7.28 2.54 6.59
CA ASP A 24 -8.44 1.74 6.99
C ASP A 24 -8.43 0.37 6.31
N ASN A 25 -8.22 0.34 4.98
CA ASN A 25 -8.25 -0.90 4.22
C ASN A 25 -7.02 -1.06 3.34
N PHE A 26 -6.53 -2.30 3.29
CA PHE A 26 -5.59 -2.79 2.28
C PHE A 26 -6.25 -3.96 1.55
N ILE A 27 -6.75 -3.70 0.35
CA ILE A 27 -7.49 -4.65 -0.47
C ILE A 27 -6.58 -5.14 -1.59
N ILE A 28 -6.22 -6.42 -1.55
CA ILE A 28 -5.43 -7.04 -2.63
C ILE A 28 -6.35 -7.30 -3.82
N LYS A 29 -6.00 -6.77 -5.00
CA LYS A 29 -6.72 -6.98 -6.27
C LYS A 29 -6.08 -8.08 -7.11
N GLY A 30 -4.78 -8.32 -6.95
CA GLY A 30 -4.07 -9.41 -7.62
C GLY A 30 -2.56 -9.23 -7.56
N GLY A 31 -1.81 -10.27 -7.92
CA GLY A 31 -0.35 -10.27 -7.86
C GLY A 31 0.20 -11.50 -7.14
N ASP A 32 1.47 -11.43 -6.75
CA ASP A 32 2.13 -12.50 -5.99
C ASP A 32 1.57 -12.56 -4.56
N LYS A 33 1.06 -13.73 -4.17
CA LYS A 33 0.32 -13.92 -2.91
C LYS A 33 1.16 -13.60 -1.68
N ASP A 34 2.39 -14.08 -1.64
CA ASP A 34 3.26 -13.93 -0.47
C ASP A 34 3.76 -12.49 -0.36
N TYR A 35 4.11 -11.88 -1.49
CA TYR A 35 4.49 -10.47 -1.54
C TYR A 35 3.32 -9.54 -1.14
N CYS A 36 2.13 -9.77 -1.69
CA CYS A 36 0.94 -9.01 -1.33
C CYS A 36 0.61 -9.13 0.17
N ASN A 37 0.74 -10.33 0.75
CA ASN A 37 0.51 -10.53 2.18
C ASN A 37 1.58 -9.83 3.02
N ALA A 38 2.84 -9.88 2.60
CA ALA A 38 3.94 -9.16 3.26
C ALA A 38 3.68 -7.65 3.26
N LEU A 39 3.25 -7.08 2.12
CA LEU A 39 2.86 -5.67 2.04
C LEU A 39 1.67 -5.33 2.94
N LYS A 40 0.66 -6.20 3.01
CA LYS A 40 -0.49 -6.01 3.91
C LYS A 40 -0.06 -5.98 5.38
N VAL A 41 0.86 -6.87 5.78
CA VAL A 41 1.40 -6.88 7.16
C VAL A 41 2.28 -5.65 7.41
N ALA A 42 3.10 -5.24 6.44
CA ALA A 42 3.91 -4.04 6.54
C ALA A 42 3.06 -2.76 6.65
N ALA A 43 2.00 -2.66 5.85
CA ALA A 43 1.09 -1.51 5.84
C ALA A 43 0.39 -1.32 7.20
N LYS A 44 0.08 -2.40 7.92
CA LYS A 44 -0.46 -2.33 9.29
C LYS A 44 0.54 -1.76 10.32
N ARG A 45 1.84 -1.83 10.04
CA ARG A 45 2.91 -1.31 10.91
C ARG A 45 3.40 0.06 10.45
N ALA A 46 3.09 0.45 9.22
CA ALA A 46 3.48 1.73 8.65
C ALA A 46 2.71 2.86 9.33
N ARG A 47 3.37 4.01 9.47
CA ARG A 47 2.74 5.27 9.85
C ARG A 47 2.72 6.16 8.62
N PHE A 48 1.54 6.39 8.07
CA PHE A 48 1.35 7.35 7.00
C PHE A 48 1.06 8.73 7.61
N PRO A 49 1.60 9.81 7.02
CA PRO A 49 1.30 11.17 7.48
C PRO A 49 -0.16 11.54 7.16
N ALA A 50 -0.71 12.47 7.93
CA ALA A 50 -1.98 13.08 7.59
C ALA A 50 -1.92 13.83 6.25
N PHE A 51 -3.02 13.82 5.52
CA PHE A 51 -3.17 14.63 4.32
C PHE A 51 -3.33 16.09 4.73
N THR A 52 -2.49 16.98 4.19
CA THR A 52 -2.55 18.43 4.45
C THR A 52 -3.43 19.17 3.45
N ASP A 53 -3.82 18.50 2.37
CA ASP A 53 -4.57 19.05 1.26
C ASP A 53 -5.76 18.14 0.94
N GLN A 54 -6.97 18.72 0.94
CA GLN A 54 -8.21 18.01 0.70
C GLN A 54 -8.27 17.43 -0.72
N HIS A 55 -7.78 18.17 -1.73
CA HIS A 55 -7.79 17.70 -3.11
C HIS A 55 -6.87 16.48 -3.29
N VAL A 56 -5.71 16.47 -2.62
CA VAL A 56 -4.84 15.30 -2.59
C VAL A 56 -5.55 14.12 -1.92
N PHE A 57 -6.25 14.34 -0.81
CA PHE A 57 -7.04 13.29 -0.16
C PHE A 57 -8.17 12.77 -1.05
N ASP A 58 -8.90 13.63 -1.77
CA ASP A 58 -10.00 13.22 -2.64
C ASP A 58 -9.53 12.29 -3.78
N VAL A 59 -8.28 12.45 -4.22
CA VAL A 59 -7.67 11.60 -5.27
C VAL A 59 -7.02 10.35 -4.68
N MET A 60 -6.29 10.49 -3.56
CA MET A 60 -5.40 9.46 -3.03
C MET A 60 -6.02 8.64 -1.89
N GLY A 61 -7.07 9.16 -1.25
CA GLY A 61 -7.73 8.58 -0.10
C GLY A 61 -8.40 7.24 -0.38
N SER A 62 -8.73 6.93 -1.64
CA SER A 62 -9.18 5.60 -2.05
C SER A 62 -8.65 5.30 -3.45
N ALA A 63 -7.41 4.79 -3.51
CA ALA A 63 -6.67 4.68 -4.77
C ALA A 63 -6.10 3.27 -5.02
N ARG A 64 -5.91 2.95 -6.31
CA ARG A 64 -5.25 1.73 -6.76
C ARG A 64 -3.74 1.96 -6.88
N TRP A 65 -2.97 0.99 -6.40
CA TRP A 65 -1.52 1.01 -6.37
C TRP A 65 -0.96 -0.26 -7.01
N ASN A 66 0.04 -0.10 -7.88
CA ASN A 66 0.88 -1.18 -8.36
C ASN A 66 2.20 -1.14 -7.57
N MET A 67 2.35 -2.06 -6.62
CA MET A 67 3.52 -2.16 -5.77
C MET A 67 4.50 -3.15 -6.40
N GLU A 68 5.71 -2.69 -6.73
CA GLU A 68 6.74 -3.53 -7.36
C GLU A 68 7.87 -3.78 -6.36
N GLY A 69 8.24 -5.04 -6.17
CA GLY A 69 9.33 -5.42 -5.29
C GLY A 69 10.66 -4.91 -5.83
N GLN A 70 11.51 -4.41 -4.93
CA GLN A 70 12.79 -3.83 -5.32
C GLN A 70 13.63 -4.82 -6.14
N PRO A 71 14.24 -4.37 -7.25
CA PRO A 71 15.05 -5.20 -8.14
C PRO A 71 16.34 -5.71 -7.47
#